data_AF-A0A8I1XZ02-F1
#
_entry.id   AF-A0A8I1XZ02-F1
#
_cell.length_a   1.000
_cell.length_b   1.000
_cell.length_c   1.000
_cell.angle_alpha   90.00
_cell.angle_beta   90.00
_cell.angle_gamma   90.00
#
_symmetry.space_group_name_H-M   'P 1'
#
loop_
_entity.id
_entity.type
_entity.pdbx_description
1 polymer ?
#
loop_
_entity_poly.entity_id
_entity_poly.type
_entity_poly.pdbx_seq_one_letter_code
_entity_poly.pdbx_strand_id
1 'polypeptide(L)'
;MSRLQADQVISEVNYNAGDPSYEMADPHQYLLGRQLEKELLLQYDKGIVSLAQRVTCPLMWSHYGDQHRGVCIGYSVPPNAQHDLHKVKYGGKRLVDASKVLAMLDGDKDAGLQVDEAVLLRKAASWRYEQEWRLIGERGLQNSPLELEEIIFGMRCTEAVKYAVIAALDGRSRSVRFYEMSELHGTFNLKKYPLDEGEMRAFLPRRSRDTDEAFESAAFPVAEK
;
A
#
# COMPACT_ATOMS: atom_id res chain seq x y z
N MET A 1 -1.40 -27.59 -8.83
CA MET A 1 -0.92 -28.82 -8.15
C MET A 1 -0.76 -29.99 -9.12
N SER A 2 0.14 -30.95 -8.88
CA SER A 2 0.16 -32.22 -9.66
C SER A 2 -0.95 -33.18 -9.20
N ARG A 3 -1.36 -34.14 -10.05
CA ARG A 3 -2.42 -35.11 -9.71
C ARG A 3 -2.12 -35.92 -8.43
N LEU A 4 -0.87 -36.36 -8.29
CA LEU A 4 -0.43 -37.13 -7.11
C LEU A 4 -0.53 -36.33 -5.81
N GLN A 5 -0.17 -35.05 -5.85
CA GLN A 5 -0.34 -34.16 -4.68
C GLN A 5 -1.82 -33.92 -4.37
N ALA A 6 -2.68 -33.81 -5.39
CA ALA A 6 -4.12 -33.63 -5.17
C ALA A 6 -4.73 -34.87 -4.49
N ASP A 7 -4.36 -36.08 -4.93
CA ASP A 7 -4.80 -37.34 -4.33
C ASP A 7 -4.33 -37.44 -2.86
N GLN A 8 -3.10 -37.02 -2.55
CA GLN A 8 -2.58 -36.94 -1.18
C GLN A 8 -3.42 -36.00 -0.30
N VAL A 9 -3.68 -34.78 -0.78
CA VAL A 9 -4.50 -33.79 -0.05
C VAL A 9 -5.91 -34.33 0.21
N ILE A 10 -6.53 -35.00 -0.78
CA ILE A 10 -7.86 -35.62 -0.61
C ILE A 10 -7.80 -36.73 0.45
N SER A 11 -6.76 -37.57 0.43
CA SER A 11 -6.58 -38.63 1.43
C SER A 11 -6.41 -38.06 2.85
N GLU A 12 -5.65 -36.98 3.00
CA GLU A 12 -5.48 -36.27 4.29
C GLU A 12 -6.80 -35.67 4.79
N VAL A 13 -7.58 -35.04 3.90
CA VAL A 13 -8.90 -34.51 4.25
C VAL A 13 -9.83 -35.63 4.72
N ASN A 14 -9.87 -36.76 4.01
CA ASN A 14 -10.68 -37.92 4.40
C ASN A 14 -10.29 -38.48 5.76
N TYR A 15 -8.98 -38.60 6.03
CA TYR A 15 -8.48 -39.08 7.31
C TYR A 15 -8.83 -38.12 8.46
N ASN A 16 -8.56 -36.83 8.28
CA ASN A 16 -8.79 -35.81 9.32
C ASN A 16 -10.28 -35.55 9.57
N ALA A 17 -11.15 -35.73 8.58
CA ALA A 17 -12.59 -35.56 8.77
C ALA A 17 -13.20 -36.58 9.74
N GLY A 18 -12.51 -37.70 10.01
CA GLY A 18 -12.90 -38.69 11.01
C GLY A 18 -12.46 -38.36 12.44
N ASP A 19 -11.77 -37.24 12.67
CA ASP A 19 -11.32 -36.83 14.01
C ASP A 19 -12.52 -36.44 14.89
N PRO A 20 -12.75 -37.14 16.03
CA PRO A 20 -13.88 -36.89 16.92
C PRO A 20 -13.79 -35.56 17.67
N SER A 21 -12.66 -34.84 17.59
CA SER A 21 -12.49 -33.51 18.20
C SER A 21 -13.25 -32.40 17.46
N TYR A 22 -13.71 -32.66 16.24
CA TYR A 22 -14.48 -31.69 15.46
C TYR A 22 -15.93 -31.58 15.94
N GLU A 23 -16.24 -30.48 16.64
CA GLU A 23 -17.59 -30.10 17.05
C GLU A 23 -18.34 -29.36 15.91
N MET A 24 -18.45 -29.98 14.72
CA MET A 24 -19.17 -29.41 13.58
C MET A 24 -19.96 -30.46 12.79
N ALA A 25 -20.98 -30.01 12.06
CA ALA A 25 -21.92 -30.91 11.37
C ALA A 25 -21.30 -31.68 10.19
N ASP A 26 -20.37 -31.06 9.46
CA ASP A 26 -19.68 -31.71 8.33
C ASP A 26 -18.19 -31.30 8.29
N PRO A 27 -17.33 -32.02 9.02
CA PRO A 27 -15.88 -31.79 9.01
C PRO A 27 -15.26 -31.97 7.62
N HIS A 28 -15.83 -32.86 6.79
CA HIS A 28 -15.30 -33.16 5.46
C HIS A 28 -15.46 -31.96 4.53
N GLN A 29 -16.68 -31.42 4.43
CA GLN A 29 -16.95 -30.23 3.63
C GLN A 29 -16.11 -29.04 4.09
N TYR A 30 -15.96 -28.86 5.40
CA TYR A 30 -15.13 -27.78 5.96
C TYR A 30 -13.67 -27.91 5.56
N LEU A 31 -13.05 -29.07 5.78
CA LEU A 31 -11.65 -29.32 5.48
C LEU A 31 -11.37 -29.24 3.98
N LEU A 32 -12.22 -29.84 3.15
CA LEU A 32 -12.11 -29.75 1.69
C LEU A 32 -12.23 -28.29 1.22
N GLY A 33 -13.21 -27.56 1.73
CA GLY A 33 -13.40 -26.13 1.40
C GLY A 33 -12.17 -25.29 1.71
N ARG A 34 -11.52 -25.54 2.86
CA ARG A 34 -10.27 -24.87 3.24
C ARG A 34 -9.10 -25.18 2.31
N GLN A 35 -8.97 -26.43 1.85
CA GLN A 35 -7.93 -26.79 0.89
C GLN A 35 -8.18 -26.19 -0.49
N LEU A 36 -9.44 -26.16 -0.95
CA LEU A 36 -9.81 -25.49 -2.20
C LEU A 36 -9.53 -23.98 -2.14
N GLU A 37 -9.89 -23.32 -1.04
CA GLU A 37 -9.58 -21.90 -0.81
C GLU A 37 -8.07 -21.64 -0.87
N LYS A 38 -7.28 -22.48 -0.20
CA LYS A 38 -5.82 -22.39 -0.20
C LYS A 38 -5.23 -22.57 -1.60
N GLU A 39 -5.64 -23.60 -2.33
CA GLU A 39 -5.12 -23.86 -3.68
C GLU A 39 -5.54 -22.75 -4.65
N LEU A 40 -6.79 -22.27 -4.57
CA LEU A 40 -7.24 -21.14 -5.38
C LEU A 40 -6.34 -19.92 -5.18
N LEU A 41 -6.05 -19.55 -3.93
CA LEU A 41 -5.16 -18.42 -3.61
C LEU A 41 -3.72 -18.64 -4.08
N LEU A 42 -3.21 -19.87 -4.06
CA LEU A 42 -1.86 -20.19 -4.55
C LEU A 42 -1.76 -20.10 -6.07
N GLN A 43 -2.83 -20.44 -6.79
CA GLN A 43 -2.89 -20.37 -8.25
C GLN A 43 -3.17 -18.94 -8.76
N TYR A 44 -3.56 -18.01 -7.88
CA TYR A 44 -3.80 -16.62 -8.25
C TYR A 44 -2.50 -15.90 -8.61
N ASP A 45 -2.22 -15.79 -9.91
CA ASP A 45 -1.07 -15.07 -10.43
C ASP A 45 -1.41 -13.61 -10.78
N LYS A 46 -1.78 -12.84 -9.74
CA LYS A 46 -2.10 -11.41 -9.85
C LYS A 46 -1.30 -10.60 -8.85
N GLY A 47 -0.78 -9.45 -9.30
CA GLY A 47 -0.18 -8.42 -8.46
C GLY A 47 -1.21 -7.39 -8.04
N ILE A 48 -1.08 -6.88 -6.82
CA ILE A 48 -1.94 -5.81 -6.29
C ILE A 48 -1.06 -4.69 -5.74
N VAL A 49 -1.31 -3.46 -6.18
CA VAL A 49 -0.83 -2.25 -5.50
C VAL A 49 -2.00 -1.58 -4.81
N SER A 50 -1.97 -1.56 -3.48
CA SER A 50 -2.98 -0.92 -2.64
C SER A 50 -2.68 0.56 -2.44
N LEU A 51 -3.63 1.41 -2.85
CA LEU A 51 -3.55 2.87 -2.80
C LEU A 51 -4.68 3.43 -1.94
N ALA A 52 -4.48 4.60 -1.35
CA ALA A 52 -5.50 5.29 -0.57
C ALA A 52 -6.04 6.50 -1.33
N GLN A 53 -7.35 6.73 -1.26
CA GLN A 53 -7.96 7.90 -1.91
C GLN A 53 -7.61 9.23 -1.21
N ARG A 54 -7.28 9.20 0.08
CA ARG A 54 -7.03 10.41 0.88
C ARG A 54 -5.82 10.27 1.80
N VAL A 55 -5.12 11.39 1.97
CA VAL A 55 -3.94 11.50 2.86
C VAL A 55 -4.29 12.01 4.25
N THR A 56 -5.52 12.46 4.49
CA THR A 56 -5.91 13.15 5.74
C THR A 56 -6.44 12.19 6.82
N CYS A 57 -6.19 10.88 6.70
CA CYS A 57 -6.65 9.89 7.68
C CYS A 57 -5.55 9.65 8.75
N PRO A 58 -5.77 10.04 10.02
CA PRO A 58 -4.76 9.84 11.07
C PRO A 58 -4.41 8.37 11.30
N LEU A 59 -5.40 7.47 11.19
CA LEU A 59 -5.17 6.02 11.32
C LEU A 59 -4.21 5.50 10.24
N MET A 60 -4.31 6.01 9.01
CA MET A 60 -3.40 5.63 7.93
C MET A 60 -1.96 6.03 8.24
N TRP A 61 -1.75 7.25 8.74
CA TRP A 61 -0.42 7.72 9.16
C TRP A 61 0.12 6.94 10.36
N SER A 62 -0.74 6.53 11.29
CA SER A 62 -0.34 5.69 12.42
C SER A 62 0.08 4.29 12.00
N HIS A 63 -0.62 3.66 11.04
CA HIS A 63 -0.37 2.28 10.61
C HIS A 63 0.70 2.16 9.52
N TYR A 64 0.65 3.01 8.51
CA TYR A 64 1.49 2.90 7.30
C TYR A 64 2.58 3.97 7.24
N GLY A 65 2.36 5.12 7.89
CA GLY A 65 3.31 6.24 7.91
C GLY A 65 4.32 6.17 9.05
N ASP A 66 4.67 4.99 9.56
CA ASP A 66 5.57 4.78 10.71
C ASP A 66 5.26 5.73 11.89
N GLN A 67 4.02 5.69 12.38
CA GLN A 67 3.55 6.60 13.45
C GLN A 67 3.79 8.08 13.12
N HIS A 68 3.49 8.47 11.88
CA HIS A 68 3.68 9.81 11.31
C HIS A 68 5.13 10.23 11.02
N ARG A 69 6.12 9.32 11.05
CA ARG A 69 7.52 9.59 10.68
C ARG A 69 7.82 9.37 9.20
N GLY A 70 7.00 8.55 8.53
CA GLY A 70 7.19 8.13 7.14
C GLY A 70 6.67 9.13 6.12
N VAL A 71 6.43 8.62 4.91
CA VAL A 71 5.97 9.39 3.75
C VAL A 71 4.72 8.79 3.14
N CYS A 72 3.94 9.63 2.47
CA CYS A 72 2.87 9.23 1.57
C CYS A 72 3.23 9.70 0.17
N ILE A 73 3.06 8.81 -0.81
CA ILE A 73 3.40 9.06 -2.20
C ILE A 73 2.11 9.23 -3.00
N GLY A 74 1.94 10.40 -3.60
CA GLY A 74 0.79 10.73 -4.44
C GLY A 74 1.10 10.48 -5.91
N TYR A 75 0.15 9.84 -6.58
CA TYR A 75 0.25 9.51 -8.01
C TYR A 75 -0.88 10.14 -8.82
N SER A 76 -0.58 10.52 -10.06
CA SER A 76 -1.61 10.73 -11.08
C SER A 76 -1.86 9.41 -11.83
N VAL A 77 -3.09 9.25 -12.31
CA VAL A 77 -3.53 8.04 -13.03
C VAL A 77 -3.71 8.39 -14.51
N PRO A 78 -2.76 8.00 -15.38
CA PRO A 78 -2.90 8.19 -16.81
C PRO A 78 -4.14 7.46 -17.38
N PRO A 79 -4.73 7.92 -18.50
CA PRO A 79 -5.93 7.29 -19.07
C PRO A 79 -5.79 5.79 -19.33
N ASN A 80 -4.61 5.34 -19.78
CA ASN A 80 -4.33 3.93 -20.02
C ASN A 80 -4.22 3.09 -18.74
N ALA A 81 -4.07 3.68 -17.56
CA ALA A 81 -4.00 2.97 -16.29
C ALA A 81 -5.35 2.90 -15.56
N GLN A 82 -6.38 3.61 -16.02
CA GLN A 82 -7.67 3.71 -15.31
C GLN A 82 -8.45 2.40 -15.30
N HIS A 83 -8.31 1.59 -16.34
CA HIS A 83 -9.05 0.33 -16.49
C HIS A 83 -8.62 -0.75 -15.48
N ASP A 84 -7.36 -0.71 -15.05
CA ASP A 84 -6.78 -1.64 -14.08
C ASP A 84 -6.92 -1.17 -12.62
N LEU A 85 -7.49 0.03 -12.43
CA LEU A 85 -7.63 0.66 -11.12
C LEU A 85 -9.05 0.49 -10.59
N HIS A 86 -9.17 -0.26 -9.50
CA HIS A 86 -10.47 -0.68 -8.97
C HIS A 86 -10.68 -0.23 -7.54
N LYS A 87 -11.89 0.23 -7.22
CA LYS A 87 -12.25 0.60 -5.86
C LYS A 87 -12.60 -0.62 -5.03
N VAL A 88 -12.04 -0.72 -3.82
CA VAL A 88 -12.33 -1.82 -2.89
C VAL A 88 -13.76 -1.71 -2.35
N LYS A 89 -14.47 -2.83 -2.35
CA LYS A 89 -15.80 -3.00 -1.75
C LYS A 89 -15.64 -3.52 -0.32
N TYR A 90 -16.27 -2.82 0.63
CA TYR A 90 -16.13 -3.12 2.05
C TYR A 90 -17.32 -3.92 2.59
N GLY A 91 -17.02 -5.02 3.29
CA GLY A 91 -18.02 -5.92 3.87
C GLY A 91 -18.49 -7.01 2.91
N GLY A 92 -19.69 -7.53 3.17
CA GLY A 92 -20.22 -8.69 2.46
C GLY A 92 -19.58 -10.02 2.87
N LYS A 93 -19.93 -11.09 2.16
CA LYS A 93 -19.33 -12.41 2.34
C LYS A 93 -17.99 -12.47 1.61
N ARG A 94 -17.00 -13.10 2.25
CA ARG A 94 -15.72 -13.48 1.63
C ARG A 94 -15.80 -14.76 0.78
N LEU A 95 -16.96 -15.39 0.78
CA LEU A 95 -17.18 -16.65 0.08
C LEU A 95 -17.31 -16.41 -1.42
N VAL A 96 -16.66 -17.27 -2.20
CA VAL A 96 -16.82 -17.40 -3.65
C VAL A 96 -17.63 -18.67 -3.89
N ASP A 97 -18.62 -18.59 -4.79
CA ASP A 97 -19.40 -19.77 -5.17
C ASP A 97 -18.49 -20.78 -5.90
N ALA A 98 -18.41 -22.00 -5.40
CA ALA A 98 -17.57 -23.05 -5.99
C ALA A 98 -17.92 -23.33 -7.47
N SER A 99 -19.20 -23.16 -7.84
CA SER A 99 -19.64 -23.27 -9.24
C SER A 99 -19.01 -22.21 -10.15
N LYS A 100 -18.77 -21.00 -9.65
CA LYS A 100 -18.08 -19.93 -10.41
C LYS A 100 -16.59 -20.21 -10.55
N VAL A 101 -15.99 -20.77 -9.51
CA VAL A 101 -14.59 -21.21 -9.58
C VAL A 101 -14.45 -22.31 -10.64
N LEU A 102 -15.36 -23.29 -10.66
CA LEU A 102 -15.37 -24.34 -11.68
C LEU A 102 -15.55 -23.77 -13.09
N ALA A 103 -16.56 -22.91 -13.30
CA ALA A 103 -16.80 -22.28 -14.60
C ALA A 103 -15.60 -21.43 -15.07
N MET A 104 -14.93 -20.72 -14.16
CA MET A 104 -13.68 -20.00 -14.45
C MET A 104 -12.59 -20.94 -14.94
N LEU A 105 -12.41 -22.09 -14.28
CA LEU A 105 -11.42 -23.10 -14.69
C LEU A 105 -11.76 -23.73 -16.06
N ASP A 106 -13.04 -23.82 -16.40
CA ASP A 106 -13.52 -24.25 -17.71
C ASP A 106 -13.43 -23.15 -18.80
N GLY A 107 -12.92 -21.95 -18.44
CA GLY A 107 -12.66 -20.85 -19.37
C GLY A 107 -13.77 -19.79 -19.47
N ASP A 108 -14.77 -19.82 -18.59
CA ASP A 108 -15.78 -18.77 -18.52
C ASP A 108 -15.18 -17.48 -17.95
N LYS A 109 -15.09 -16.47 -18.82
CA LYS A 109 -14.51 -15.16 -18.50
C LYS A 109 -15.37 -14.36 -17.52
N ASP A 110 -16.70 -14.44 -17.58
CA ASP A 110 -17.57 -13.70 -16.67
C ASP A 110 -17.48 -14.30 -15.27
N ALA A 111 -17.49 -15.62 -15.16
CA ALA A 111 -17.25 -16.31 -13.91
C ALA A 111 -15.88 -15.92 -13.31
N GLY A 112 -14.83 -15.89 -14.14
CA GLY A 112 -13.50 -15.44 -13.73
C GLY A 112 -13.47 -14.01 -13.17
N LEU A 113 -14.12 -13.06 -13.86
CA LEU A 113 -14.22 -11.66 -13.37
C LEU A 113 -14.95 -11.57 -12.02
N GLN A 114 -15.99 -12.38 -11.82
CA GLN A 114 -16.72 -12.41 -10.55
C GLN A 114 -15.89 -13.02 -9.42
N VAL A 115 -15.08 -14.04 -9.71
CA VAL A 115 -14.12 -14.61 -8.75
C VAL A 115 -13.04 -13.57 -8.43
N ASP A 116 -12.46 -12.92 -9.43
CA ASP A 116 -11.47 -11.84 -9.26
C ASP A 116 -12.01 -10.72 -8.37
N GLU A 117 -13.24 -10.25 -8.60
CA GLU A 117 -13.84 -9.21 -7.78
C GLU A 117 -14.00 -9.66 -6.31
N ALA A 118 -14.46 -10.89 -6.09
CA ALA A 118 -14.70 -11.42 -4.77
C ALA A 118 -13.39 -11.64 -3.98
N VAL A 119 -12.34 -12.10 -4.66
CA VAL A 119 -11.03 -12.42 -4.07
C VAL A 119 -10.19 -11.15 -3.90
N LEU A 120 -10.09 -10.32 -4.95
CA LEU A 120 -9.12 -9.23 -5.03
C LEU A 120 -9.69 -7.86 -4.65
N LEU A 121 -11.01 -7.67 -4.62
CA LEU A 121 -11.62 -6.34 -4.41
C LEU A 121 -12.49 -6.23 -3.17
N ARG A 122 -12.44 -7.22 -2.26
CA ARG A 122 -13.16 -7.20 -0.98
C ARG A 122 -12.23 -6.95 0.20
N LYS A 123 -12.70 -6.18 1.18
CA LYS A 123 -12.01 -5.98 2.46
C LYS A 123 -13.02 -5.87 3.61
N ALA A 124 -12.57 -6.19 4.82
CA ALA A 124 -13.44 -6.13 6.00
C ALA A 124 -13.93 -4.69 6.26
N ALA A 125 -15.18 -4.56 6.73
CA ALA A 125 -15.85 -3.27 6.88
C ALA A 125 -15.14 -2.30 7.84
N SER A 126 -14.39 -2.82 8.83
CA SER A 126 -13.59 -2.04 9.77
C SER A 126 -12.51 -1.19 9.09
N TRP A 127 -12.06 -1.59 7.89
CA TRP A 127 -11.01 -0.91 7.12
C TRP A 127 -11.55 0.13 6.13
N ARG A 128 -12.86 0.43 6.15
CA ARG A 128 -13.50 1.36 5.22
C ARG A 128 -12.88 2.77 5.23
N TYR A 129 -12.22 3.16 6.32
CA TYR A 129 -11.60 4.48 6.45
C TYR A 129 -10.43 4.72 5.48
N GLU A 130 -9.80 3.66 4.97
CA GLU A 130 -8.68 3.73 4.02
C GLU A 130 -9.13 4.27 2.66
N GLN A 131 -10.38 4.00 2.27
CA GLN A 131 -10.91 4.30 0.94
C GLN A 131 -9.97 3.76 -0.15
N GLU A 132 -9.68 2.47 -0.05
CA GLU A 132 -8.65 1.78 -0.82
C GLU A 132 -9.04 1.63 -2.28
N TRP A 133 -8.07 1.88 -3.15
CA TRP A 133 -8.08 1.52 -4.56
C TRP A 133 -6.96 0.51 -4.81
N ARG A 134 -7.19 -0.45 -5.69
CA ARG A 134 -6.23 -1.49 -6.06
C ARG A 134 -5.93 -1.37 -7.54
N LEU A 135 -4.67 -1.17 -7.88
CA LEU A 135 -4.18 -1.42 -9.22
C LEU A 135 -3.88 -2.91 -9.32
N ILE A 136 -4.55 -3.60 -10.24
CA ILE A 136 -4.37 -5.03 -10.47
C ILE A 136 -3.48 -5.21 -11.70
N GLY A 137 -2.45 -6.04 -11.59
CA GLY A 137 -1.53 -6.32 -12.69
C GLY A 137 -0.89 -7.69 -12.55
N GLU A 138 0.28 -7.84 -13.16
CA GLU A 138 1.10 -9.04 -13.01
C GLU A 138 1.84 -9.04 -11.66
N ARG A 139 2.09 -10.23 -11.12
CA ARG A 139 2.85 -10.38 -9.88
C ARG A 139 4.34 -10.12 -10.15
N GLY A 140 4.97 -9.34 -9.27
CA GLY A 140 6.42 -9.14 -9.28
C GLY A 140 6.84 -7.69 -9.54
N LEU A 141 8.12 -7.48 -9.82
CA LEU A 141 8.67 -6.17 -10.13
C LEU A 141 8.24 -5.76 -11.54
N GLN A 142 7.56 -4.63 -11.64
CA GLN A 142 7.02 -4.11 -12.88
C GLN A 142 7.23 -2.60 -12.98
N ASN A 143 7.21 -2.08 -14.20
CA ASN A 143 7.16 -0.64 -14.39
C ASN A 143 5.79 -0.12 -13.94
N SER A 144 5.78 0.91 -13.10
CA SER A 144 4.55 1.54 -12.66
C SER A 144 3.86 2.24 -13.84
N PRO A 145 2.57 1.97 -14.10
CA PRO A 145 1.78 2.74 -15.06
C PRO A 145 1.31 4.07 -14.48
N LEU A 146 1.53 4.29 -13.19
CA LEU A 146 1.19 5.51 -12.47
C LEU A 146 2.38 6.47 -12.47
N GLU A 147 2.07 7.76 -12.47
CA GLU A 147 3.07 8.81 -12.45
C GLU A 147 3.21 9.39 -11.05
N LEU A 148 4.45 9.56 -10.59
CA LEU A 148 4.76 10.20 -9.32
C LEU A 148 4.51 11.72 -9.39
N GLU A 149 3.61 12.21 -8.56
CA GLU A 149 3.19 13.62 -8.55
C GLU A 149 3.68 14.40 -7.34
N GLU A 150 3.58 13.77 -6.18
CA GLU A 150 3.86 14.43 -4.92
C GLU A 150 4.37 13.47 -3.86
N ILE A 151 5.15 14.01 -2.94
CA ILE A 151 5.53 13.34 -1.69
C ILE A 151 5.04 14.20 -0.54
N ILE A 152 4.34 13.55 0.37
CA ILE A 152 3.83 14.16 1.59
C ILE A 152 4.59 13.54 2.75
N PHE A 153 5.26 14.36 3.54
CA PHE A 153 5.97 13.95 4.75
C PHE A 153 5.00 13.94 5.93
N GLY A 154 5.14 12.93 6.80
CA GLY A 154 4.41 12.89 8.05
C GLY A 154 4.88 13.99 9.01
N MET A 155 4.02 14.41 9.93
CA MET A 155 4.29 15.50 10.89
C MET A 155 5.46 15.23 11.86
N ARG A 156 6.00 14.00 11.90
CA ARG A 156 7.18 13.62 12.68
C ARG A 156 8.35 13.20 11.80
N CYS A 157 8.28 13.44 10.50
CA CYS A 157 9.35 13.14 9.57
C CYS A 157 10.52 14.10 9.82
N THR A 158 11.73 13.55 9.94
CA THR A 158 12.91 14.36 10.24
C THR A 158 13.37 15.14 9.02
N GLU A 159 13.91 16.34 9.23
CA GLU A 159 14.48 17.19 8.16
C GLU A 159 15.53 16.46 7.30
N ALA A 160 16.36 15.59 7.90
CA ALA A 160 17.36 14.81 7.16
C ALA A 160 16.72 13.86 6.14
N VAL A 161 15.62 13.19 6.50
CA VAL A 161 14.86 12.31 5.59
C VAL A 161 14.16 13.13 4.52
N LYS A 162 13.52 14.25 4.90
CA LYS A 162 12.90 15.17 3.94
C LYS A 162 13.91 15.61 2.89
N TYR A 163 15.07 16.10 3.33
CA TYR A 163 16.16 16.53 2.46
C TYR A 163 16.67 15.41 1.55
N ALA A 164 16.94 14.23 2.11
CA ALA A 164 17.45 13.09 1.33
C ALA A 164 16.48 12.69 0.20
N VAL A 165 15.17 12.68 0.49
CA VAL A 165 14.14 12.36 -0.52
C VAL A 165 14.04 13.46 -1.57
N ILE A 166 14.05 14.73 -1.16
CA ILE A 166 14.04 15.88 -2.07
C ILE A 166 15.25 15.82 -3.02
N ALA A 167 16.45 15.69 -2.46
CA ALA A 167 17.69 15.63 -3.22
C ALA A 167 17.73 14.42 -4.17
N ALA A 168 17.20 13.27 -3.76
CA ALA A 168 17.12 12.08 -4.60
C ALA A 168 16.16 12.23 -5.81
N LEU A 169 15.24 13.19 -5.75
CA LEU A 169 14.25 13.45 -6.80
C LEU A 169 14.55 14.74 -7.58
N ASP A 170 15.65 15.42 -7.27
CA ASP A 170 16.11 16.57 -8.04
C ASP A 170 16.51 16.18 -9.46
N GLY A 171 16.39 17.14 -10.39
CA GLY A 171 16.80 16.96 -11.78
C GLY A 171 15.91 16.04 -12.61
N ARG A 172 14.78 15.56 -12.07
CA ARG A 172 13.77 14.85 -12.84
C ARG A 172 13.17 15.75 -13.91
N SER A 173 12.89 15.18 -15.09
CA SER A 173 12.22 15.88 -16.19
C SER A 173 10.83 16.40 -15.80
N ARG A 174 10.15 15.68 -14.92
CA ARG A 174 8.89 16.08 -14.29
C ARG A 174 9.14 16.35 -12.81
N SER A 175 8.81 17.56 -12.36
CA SER A 175 8.95 17.96 -10.97
C SER A 175 7.95 17.24 -10.08
N VAL A 176 8.40 16.90 -8.87
CA VAL A 176 7.59 16.32 -7.80
C VAL A 176 7.28 17.41 -6.79
N ARG A 177 6.03 17.51 -6.34
CA ARG A 177 5.63 18.50 -5.33
C ARG A 177 5.84 17.94 -3.93
N PHE A 178 6.39 18.74 -3.03
CA PHE A 178 6.62 18.34 -1.65
C PHE A 178 5.64 19.02 -0.69
N TYR A 179 5.12 18.23 0.23
CA TYR A 179 4.17 18.67 1.25
C TYR A 179 4.49 18.07 2.60
N GLU A 180 3.94 18.65 3.65
CA GLU A 180 3.97 18.09 4.99
C GLU A 180 2.56 18.05 5.59
N MET A 181 2.28 17.00 6.36
CA MET A 181 1.08 16.93 7.17
C MET A 181 1.25 17.72 8.46
N SER A 182 0.21 18.44 8.86
CA SER A 182 0.12 19.07 10.18
C SER A 182 -1.25 18.82 10.79
N GLU A 183 -1.29 18.76 12.11
CA GLU A 183 -2.54 18.63 12.87
C GLU A 183 -3.25 19.99 12.92
N LEU A 184 -4.57 19.97 12.69
CA LEU A 184 -5.40 21.15 12.90
C LEU A 184 -5.68 21.31 14.39
N HIS A 185 -5.09 22.35 14.98
CA HIS A 185 -5.18 22.65 16.40
C HIS A 185 -6.61 22.51 16.96
N GLY A 186 -6.74 21.78 18.07
CA GLY A 186 -8.02 21.53 18.74
C GLY A 186 -8.90 20.47 18.06
N THR A 187 -8.38 19.74 17.07
CA THR A 187 -9.12 18.68 16.36
C THR A 187 -8.24 17.45 16.13
N PHE A 188 -8.85 16.32 15.80
CA PHE A 188 -8.14 15.11 15.35
C PHE A 188 -7.89 15.08 13.82
N ASN A 189 -8.04 16.23 13.15
CA ASN A 189 -7.94 16.30 11.70
C ASN A 189 -6.52 16.68 11.28
N LEU A 190 -6.08 16.10 10.17
CA LEU A 190 -4.81 16.44 9.54
C LEU A 190 -5.06 17.28 8.28
N LYS A 191 -4.16 18.21 8.01
CA LYS A 191 -4.15 19.01 6.78
C LYS A 191 -2.77 18.98 6.13
N LYS A 192 -2.78 18.91 4.80
CA LYS A 192 -1.59 18.94 3.94
C LYS A 192 -1.20 20.40 3.65
N TYR A 193 0.07 20.75 3.84
CA TYR A 193 0.63 22.07 3.57
C TYR A 193 1.84 21.95 2.62
N PRO A 194 2.05 22.89 1.68
CA PRO A 194 3.28 22.93 0.89
C PRO A 194 4.50 22.97 1.81
N LEU A 195 5.52 22.20 1.48
CA LEU A 195 6.78 22.21 2.23
C LEU A 195 7.64 23.39 1.78
N ASP A 196 8.20 24.15 2.72
CA ASP A 196 9.22 25.15 2.41
C ASP A 196 10.58 24.45 2.26
N GLU A 197 11.04 24.33 1.02
CA GLU A 197 12.33 23.71 0.71
C GLU A 197 13.52 24.66 0.92
N GLY A 198 13.30 25.97 0.96
CA GLY A 198 14.36 26.97 0.88
C GLY A 198 15.31 26.90 2.06
N GLU A 199 14.75 26.89 3.27
CA GLU A 199 15.52 26.75 4.51
C GLU A 199 16.26 25.39 4.55
N MET A 200 15.55 24.32 4.21
CA MET A 200 16.10 22.96 4.25
C MET A 200 17.30 22.80 3.32
N ARG A 201 17.20 23.31 2.08
CA ARG A 201 18.29 23.26 1.10
C ARG A 201 19.45 24.19 1.45
N ALA A 202 19.20 25.28 2.17
CA ALA A 202 20.24 26.18 2.63
C ALA A 202 21.08 25.59 3.77
N PHE A 203 20.46 24.79 4.64
CA PHE A 203 21.10 24.28 5.85
C PHE A 203 21.45 22.79 5.82
N LEU A 204 21.08 22.02 4.79
CA LEU A 204 21.39 20.59 4.70
C LEU A 204 22.13 20.22 3.41
N PRO A 205 23.06 19.24 3.46
CA PRO A 205 23.50 18.52 4.66
C PRO A 205 24.42 19.38 5.53
N ARG A 206 24.25 19.31 6.85
CA ARG A 206 25.13 20.03 7.80
C ARG A 206 26.48 19.32 7.90
N ARG A 207 27.56 20.09 7.79
CA ARG A 207 28.91 19.70 8.21
C ARG A 207 29.15 20.21 9.63
N SER A 208 30.02 19.50 10.36
CA SER A 208 30.37 19.86 11.74
C SER A 208 30.93 21.27 11.90
N ARG A 209 31.51 21.86 10.85
CA ARG A 209 32.12 23.19 10.89
C ARG A 209 31.22 24.31 10.39
N ASP A 210 30.04 24.01 9.85
CA ASP A 210 29.19 25.03 9.23
C ASP A 210 28.74 26.10 10.25
N THR A 211 28.57 25.73 11.52
CA THR A 211 28.28 26.69 12.60
C THR A 211 29.48 27.60 12.86
N ASP A 212 30.68 27.03 12.97
CA ASP A 212 31.90 27.79 13.28
C ASP A 212 32.24 28.77 12.14
N GLU A 213 32.14 28.31 10.88
CA GLU A 213 32.36 29.11 9.67
C GLU A 213 31.33 30.24 9.52
N ALA A 214 30.07 30.01 9.90
CA ALA A 214 29.04 31.06 9.89
C ALA A 214 29.35 32.18 10.90
N PHE A 215 29.82 31.84 12.11
CA PHE A 215 30.23 32.83 13.11
C PHE A 215 31.53 33.56 12.74
N GLU A 216 32.47 32.90 12.06
CA GLU A 216 33.69 33.54 11.52
C GLU A 216 33.34 34.59 10.44
N SER A 217 32.39 34.30 9.55
CA SER A 217 31.96 35.23 8.49
C SER A 217 31.19 36.46 9.00
N ALA A 218 30.60 36.36 10.20
CA ALA A 218 29.88 37.45 10.86
C ALA A 218 30.81 38.34 11.71
N ALA A 219 32.07 37.94 11.92
CA ALA A 219 33.05 38.77 12.59
C ALA A 219 33.45 39.94 11.67
N PHE A 220 33.04 41.15 12.06
CA PHE A 220 33.35 42.38 11.32
C PHE A 220 34.85 42.50 11.04
N PRO A 221 35.26 43.00 9.86
CA PRO A 221 36.66 43.30 9.61
C PRO A 221 37.12 44.32 10.65
N VAL A 222 38.06 43.89 11.50
CA VAL A 222 38.74 44.77 12.43
C VAL A 222 39.43 45.83 11.58
N ALA A 223 38.97 47.07 11.68
CA ALA A 223 39.57 48.19 10.95
C ALA A 223 41.06 48.27 11.32
N GLU A 224 41.94 47.99 10.34
CA GLU A 224 43.36 48.24 10.47
C GLU A 224 43.57 49.76 10.64
N LYS A 225 44.27 50.14 11.71
CA LYS A 225 44.70 51.51 12.00
C LYS A 225 46.03 51.81 11.34
#